data_AF-A0A820QVU6-F1
#
_entry.id   AF-A0A820QVU6-F1
#
_cell.length_a   1.000
_cell.length_b   1.000
_cell.length_c   1.000
_cell.angle_alpha   90.00
_cell.angle_beta   90.00
_cell.angle_gamma   90.00
#
_symmetry.space_group_name_H-M   'P 1'
#
loop_
_entity.id
_entity.type
_entity.pdbx_description
1 polymer ?
#
loop_
_entity_poly.entity_id
_entity_poly.type
_entity_poly.pdbx_seq_one_letter_code
_entity_poly.pdbx_strand_id
1 'polypeptide(L)'
;EVKACYEIYRIRDDLHRRAYQHPVVKGIELMLKEAFIIANDYLFFSSKSGKCDIRLASTIDDMFTFNQVDDHITTLIKHSHHPNMDKAKEIIDKIERRGR
;
A
#
# COMPACT_ATOMS: atom_id res chain seq x y z
N GLU A 1 -24.13 -27.34 -15.56
CA GLU A 1 -22.74 -26.86 -15.70
C GLU A 1 -22.66 -25.46 -16.33
N VAL A 2 -23.18 -25.23 -17.55
CA VAL A 2 -23.16 -23.90 -18.21
C VAL A 2 -23.73 -22.75 -17.36
N LYS A 3 -24.86 -22.98 -16.66
CA LYS A 3 -25.47 -21.98 -15.75
C LYS A 3 -24.55 -21.60 -14.59
N ALA A 4 -23.84 -22.57 -14.01
CA ALA A 4 -22.93 -22.31 -12.88
C ALA A 4 -21.72 -21.49 -13.33
N CYS A 5 -21.18 -21.77 -14.52
CA CYS A 5 -20.11 -20.95 -15.10
C CYS A 5 -20.58 -19.50 -15.32
N TYR A 6 -21.77 -19.31 -15.90
CA TYR A 6 -22.33 -17.97 -16.11
C TYR A 6 -22.49 -17.20 -14.80
N GLU A 7 -22.99 -17.85 -13.75
CA GLU A 7 -23.15 -17.23 -12.43
C GLU A 7 -21.81 -16.81 -11.80
N ILE A 8 -20.75 -17.60 -11.93
CA ILE A 8 -19.43 -17.23 -11.40
C ILE A 8 -18.90 -15.97 -12.10
N TYR A 9 -19.03 -15.87 -13.42
CA TYR A 9 -18.61 -14.67 -14.16
C TYR A 9 -19.45 -13.45 -13.79
N ARG A 10 -20.77 -13.62 -13.64
CA ARG A 10 -21.68 -12.56 -13.19
C ARG A 10 -21.28 -12.03 -11.81
N ILE A 11 -21.02 -12.92 -10.85
CA ILE A 11 -20.59 -12.55 -9.49
C ILE A 11 -19.24 -11.83 -9.53
N ARG A 12 -18.28 -12.33 -10.30
CA ARG A 12 -16.97 -11.70 -10.47
C ARG A 12 -17.10 -10.28 -11.04
N ASP A 13 -17.92 -10.09 -12.06
CA ASP A 13 -18.17 -8.78 -12.65
C ASP A 13 -18.82 -7.82 -11.64
N ASP A 14 -19.85 -8.29 -10.93
CA ASP A 14 -20.51 -7.49 -9.88
C ASP A 14 -19.53 -7.06 -8.78
N LEU A 15 -18.66 -7.96 -8.30
CA LEU A 15 -17.62 -7.63 -7.32
C LEU A 15 -16.61 -6.63 -7.89
N HIS A 16 -16.17 -6.84 -9.13
CA HIS A 16 -15.18 -5.98 -9.78
C HIS A 16 -15.72 -4.55 -9.93
N ARG A 17 -16.95 -4.42 -10.43
CA ARG A 17 -17.54 -3.12 -10.73
C ARG A 17 -17.99 -2.36 -9.49
N ARG A 18 -18.48 -3.07 -8.46
CA ARG A 18 -19.06 -2.45 -7.26
C ARG A 18 -18.06 -2.26 -6.13
N ALA A 19 -17.09 -3.16 -5.97
CA ALA A 19 -16.13 -3.12 -4.86
C ALA A 19 -14.72 -2.79 -5.34
N TYR A 20 -14.12 -3.62 -6.21
CA TYR A 20 -12.69 -3.49 -6.54
C TYR A 20 -12.37 -2.23 -7.35
N GLN A 21 -13.27 -1.81 -8.23
CA GLN A 21 -13.17 -0.57 -9.02
C GLN A 21 -13.97 0.58 -8.42
N HIS A 22 -14.40 0.48 -7.16
CA HIS A 22 -15.14 1.56 -6.52
C HIS A 22 -14.28 2.86 -6.55
N PRO A 23 -14.81 3.99 -7.04
CA PRO A 23 -14.00 5.20 -7.27
C PRO A 23 -13.26 5.69 -6.02
N VAL A 24 -13.89 5.62 -4.85
CA VAL A 24 -13.27 6.00 -3.58
C VAL A 24 -12.14 5.04 -3.19
N VAL A 25 -12.28 3.73 -3.45
CA VAL A 25 -11.23 2.75 -3.18
C VAL A 25 -10.03 3.04 -4.08
N LYS A 26 -10.26 3.28 -5.37
CA LYS A 26 -9.21 3.69 -6.31
C LYS A 26 -8.54 5.02 -5.94
N GLY A 27 -9.31 5.99 -5.44
CA GLY A 27 -8.76 7.23 -4.91
C GLY A 27 -7.80 6.99 -3.74
N ILE A 28 -8.22 6.17 -2.76
CA ILE A 28 -7.38 5.82 -1.60
C ILE A 28 -6.14 5.02 -2.02
N GLU A 29 -6.28 4.05 -2.93
CA GLU A 29 -5.14 3.29 -3.48
C GLU A 29 -4.08 4.22 -4.11
N LEU A 30 -4.53 5.23 -4.87
CA LEU A 30 -3.62 6.21 -5.48
C LEU A 30 -2.94 7.10 -4.44
N MET A 31 -3.66 7.55 -3.41
CA MET A 31 -3.10 8.32 -2.32
C MET A 31 -2.05 7.51 -1.52
N LEU A 32 -2.36 6.25 -1.19
CA LEU A 32 -1.40 5.36 -0.52
C LEU A 32 -0.16 5.12 -1.38
N LYS A 33 -0.33 4.89 -2.68
CA LYS A 33 0.79 4.75 -3.62
C LYS A 33 1.68 5.99 -3.61
N GLU A 34 1.10 7.18 -3.63
CA GLU A 34 1.86 8.45 -3.57
C GLU A 34 2.64 8.57 -2.26
N ALA A 35 2.01 8.28 -1.13
CA ALA A 35 2.68 8.25 0.17
C ALA A 35 3.85 7.25 0.21
N PHE A 36 3.67 6.06 -0.37
CA PHE A 36 4.70 5.02 -0.43
C PHE A 36 5.87 5.39 -1.34
N ILE A 37 5.62 6.06 -2.47
CA ILE A 37 6.69 6.56 -3.35
C ILE A 37 7.56 7.58 -2.60
N ILE A 38 6.94 8.50 -1.87
CA ILE A 38 7.68 9.49 -1.06
C ILE A 38 8.45 8.79 0.07
N ALA A 39 7.81 7.83 0.75
CA ALA A 39 8.42 7.11 1.86
C ALA A 39 9.59 6.20 1.44
N ASN A 40 9.59 5.71 0.20
CA ASN A 40 10.57 4.76 -0.31
C ASN A 40 12.02 5.25 -0.18
N ASP A 41 12.27 6.56 -0.22
CA ASP A 41 13.62 7.12 -0.10
C ASP A 41 14.12 7.23 1.36
N TYR A 42 13.23 7.05 2.35
CA TYR A 42 13.53 7.28 3.76
C TYR A 42 13.15 6.11 4.69
N LEU A 43 12.40 5.13 4.18
CA LEU A 43 12.02 3.91 4.89
C LEU A 43 12.90 2.75 4.43
N PHE A 44 13.69 2.22 5.37
CA PHE A 44 14.64 1.13 5.12
C PHE A 44 14.27 -0.10 5.92
N PHE A 45 14.54 -1.26 5.32
CA PHE A 45 14.26 -2.57 5.88
C PHE A 45 15.53 -3.41 6.03
N SER A 46 15.51 -4.34 6.97
CA SER A 46 16.65 -5.20 7.29
C SER A 46 16.74 -6.37 6.32
N SER A 47 17.89 -6.50 5.66
CA SER A 47 18.24 -7.68 4.88
C SER A 47 18.62 -8.87 5.76
N LYS A 48 18.63 -10.07 5.17
CA LYS A 48 19.14 -11.29 5.83
C LYS A 48 20.59 -11.16 6.32
N SER A 49 21.37 -10.26 5.71
CA SER A 49 22.76 -9.98 6.07
C SER A 49 22.90 -9.03 7.27
N GLY A 50 21.80 -8.49 7.78
CA GLY A 50 21.77 -7.51 8.88
C GLY A 50 21.96 -6.05 8.44
N LYS A 51 22.13 -5.78 7.15
CA LYS A 51 22.15 -4.41 6.60
C LYS A 51 20.74 -3.84 6.52
N CYS A 52 20.55 -2.60 6.96
CA CYS A 52 19.28 -1.87 6.94
C CYS A 52 19.28 -0.76 5.88
N ASP A 53 19.39 -1.13 4.61
CA ASP A 53 19.53 -0.22 3.48
C ASP A 53 18.58 -0.54 2.32
N ILE A 54 17.72 -1.54 2.47
CA ILE A 54 16.76 -1.94 1.43
C ILE A 54 15.54 -1.03 1.50
N ARG A 55 15.23 -0.39 0.37
CA ARG A 55 14.04 0.47 0.21
C ARG A 55 12.78 -0.37 0.01
N LEU A 56 11.61 0.20 0.29
CA LEU A 56 10.31 -0.46 0.15
C LEU A 56 10.13 -1.15 -1.22
N ALA A 57 10.43 -0.45 -2.32
CA ALA A 57 10.27 -0.96 -3.68
C ALA A 57 11.24 -2.12 -4.02
N SER A 58 12.39 -2.18 -3.36
CA SER A 58 13.42 -3.22 -3.57
C SER A 58 13.22 -4.43 -2.66
N THR A 59 12.23 -4.42 -1.76
CA THR A 59 11.97 -5.56 -0.88
C THR A 59 11.50 -6.79 -1.65
N ILE A 60 10.91 -6.62 -2.84
CA ILE A 60 10.48 -7.72 -3.72
C ILE A 60 11.64 -8.65 -4.15
N ASP A 61 12.87 -8.15 -4.12
CA ASP A 61 14.07 -8.89 -4.55
C ASP A 61 14.64 -9.79 -3.43
N ASP A 62 14.24 -9.57 -2.16
CA ASP A 62 14.67 -10.37 -1.01
C ASP A 62 13.48 -10.80 -0.15
N MET A 63 13.14 -12.09 -0.20
CA MET A 63 12.03 -12.66 0.58
C MET A 63 12.14 -12.44 2.09
N PHE A 64 13.35 -12.41 2.65
CA PHE A 64 13.52 -12.14 4.07
C PHE A 64 13.07 -10.71 4.42
N THR A 65 13.39 -9.76 3.55
CA THR A 65 12.98 -8.37 3.69
C THR A 65 11.51 -8.17 3.36
N PHE A 66 11.02 -8.79 2.29
CA PHE A 66 9.61 -8.72 1.88
C PHE A 66 8.65 -9.16 2.99
N ASN A 67 9.02 -10.19 3.76
CA ASN A 67 8.22 -10.69 4.87
C ASN A 67 8.06 -9.68 6.03
N GLN A 68 8.87 -8.62 6.07
CA GLN A 68 8.74 -7.54 7.05
C GLN A 68 7.78 -6.43 6.58
N VAL A 69 7.30 -6.49 5.33
CA VAL A 69 6.41 -5.49 4.74
C VAL A 69 4.96 -5.97 4.86
N ASP A 70 4.18 -5.25 5.65
CA ASP A 70 2.74 -5.43 5.81
C ASP A 70 2.04 -4.06 5.91
N ASP A 71 0.75 -4.05 6.25
CA ASP A 71 -0.02 -2.79 6.37
C ASP A 71 0.52 -1.84 7.46
N HIS A 72 1.40 -2.32 8.37
CA HIS A 72 2.06 -1.51 9.39
C HIS A 72 2.94 -0.41 8.79
N ILE A 73 3.36 -0.50 7.53
CA ILE A 73 4.12 0.56 6.85
C ILE A 73 3.43 1.92 6.92
N THR A 74 2.10 1.96 6.90
CA THR A 74 1.32 3.20 7.05
C THR A 74 1.55 3.85 8.43
N THR A 75 1.65 3.01 9.47
CA THR A 75 1.94 3.44 10.85
C THR A 75 3.39 3.91 10.97
N LEU A 76 4.34 3.20 10.33
CA LEU A 76 5.76 3.60 10.29
C LEU A 76 5.94 4.97 9.64
N ILE A 77 5.24 5.22 8.53
CA ILE A 77 5.28 6.52 7.84
C ILE A 77 4.74 7.62 8.77
N LYS A 78 3.59 7.38 9.40
CA LYS A 78 2.93 8.34 10.30
C LYS A 78 3.80 8.75 11.49
N HIS A 79 4.47 7.78 12.11
CA HIS A 79 5.32 8.01 13.29
C HIS A 79 6.80 8.28 12.95
N SER A 80 7.15 8.40 11.67
CA SER A 80 8.52 8.73 11.28
C SER A 80 8.92 10.12 11.79
N HIS A 81 10.16 10.27 12.28
CA HIS A 81 10.71 11.58 12.64
C HIS A 81 11.54 12.21 11.52
N HIS A 82 11.60 11.58 10.34
CA HIS A 82 12.41 12.08 9.24
C HIS A 82 11.77 13.32 8.60
N PRO A 83 12.51 14.43 8.39
CA PRO A 83 11.93 15.71 7.92
C PRO A 83 11.32 15.61 6.52
N ASN A 84 11.86 14.74 5.66
CA ASN A 84 11.34 14.57 4.30
C ASN A 84 10.11 13.64 4.22
N MET A 85 9.62 13.12 5.36
CA MET A 85 8.44 12.25 5.41
C MET A 85 7.13 13.02 5.60
N ASP A 86 7.18 14.33 5.81
CA ASP A 86 5.99 15.12 6.17
C ASP A 86 4.90 15.10 5.10
N LYS A 87 5.29 15.10 3.81
CA LYS A 87 4.33 14.94 2.70
C LYS A 87 3.62 13.58 2.73
N ALA A 88 4.36 12.50 3.00
CA ALA A 88 3.78 11.17 3.08
C ALA A 88 2.82 11.05 4.28
N LYS A 89 3.17 11.64 5.43
CA LYS A 89 2.29 11.73 6.60
C LYS A 89 1.03 12.53 6.31
N GLU A 90 1.15 13.68 5.66
CA GLU A 90 0.01 14.54 5.32
C GLU A 90 -1.00 13.80 4.43
N ILE A 91 -0.51 13.00 3.47
CA ILE A 91 -1.38 12.17 2.63
C ILE A 91 -2.12 11.12 3.47
N ILE A 92 -1.43 10.42 4.37
CA ILE A 92 -2.05 9.43 5.26
C ILE A 92 -3.08 10.10 6.20
N ASP A 93 -2.74 11.24 6.80
CA ASP A 93 -3.65 12.00 7.66
C ASP A 93 -4.90 12.47 6.90
N LYS A 94 -4.75 12.89 5.64
CA LYS A 94 -5.89 13.24 4.78
C LYS A 94 -6.80 12.03 4.53
N ILE A 95 -6.25 10.83 4.34
CA ILE A 95 -7.05 9.61 4.20
C ILE A 95 -7.85 9.35 5.49
N GLU A 96 -7.20 9.40 6.66
CA GLU A 96 -7.85 9.16 7.95
C GLU A 96 -8.95 10.17 8.26
N ARG A 97 -8.70 11.45 7.95
CA ARG A 97 -9.68 12.54 8.12
C ARG A 97 -10.73 12.59 7.02
N ARG A 98 -10.66 11.70 6.03
CA ARG A 98 -11.55 11.68 4.85
C ARG A 98 -11.56 13.01 4.09
N GLY A 99 -10.38 13.62 3.92
CA GLY A 99 -10.18 14.88 3.22
C GLY A 99 -10.54 16.14 4.00
N ARG A 100 -10.72 16.04 5.33
CA ARG A 100 -10.94 17.18 6.23
C ARG A 100 -9.64 17.73 6.80
#